data_AF-A0A928SFB5-F1
#
_entry.id   AF-A0A928SFB5-F1
#
_cell.length_a   1.000
_cell.length_b   1.000
_cell.length_c   1.000
_cell.angle_alpha   90.00
_cell.angle_beta   90.00
_cell.angle_gamma   90.00
#
_symmetry.space_group_name_H-M   'P 1'
#
loop_
_entity.id
_entity.type
_entity.pdbx_description
1 polymer ?
#
loop_
_entity_poly.entity_id
_entity_poly.type
_entity_poly.pdbx_seq_one_letter_code
_entity_poly.pdbx_strand_id
1 'polypeptide(L)' 'MSEPDSPLPIDLSPYLHRWIALVRGRVVGVGLTAEQAERAAKRVRPKEKARVVFVDGAGRVAEDEGKTP' A
#
# COMPACT_ATOMS: atom_id res chain seq x y z
N MET A 1 -3.83 -23.96 20.89
CA MET A 1 -2.56 -23.37 20.42
C MET A 1 -2.95 -22.08 19.71
N SER A 2 -2.61 -20.94 20.31
CA SER A 2 -2.94 -19.62 19.77
C SER A 2 -1.85 -19.24 18.77
N GLU A 3 -2.15 -19.32 17.48
CA GLU A 3 -1.28 -18.72 16.47
C GLU A 3 -1.48 -17.20 16.55
N PRO A 4 -0.39 -16.42 16.65
CA PRO A 4 -0.47 -15.02 17.01
C PRO A 4 -1.15 -14.23 15.89
N ASP A 5 -1.78 -13.15 16.31
CA ASP A 5 -2.21 -12.00 15.52
C ASP A 5 -1.00 -11.40 14.75
N SER A 6 -0.44 -12.17 13.82
CA SER A 6 0.50 -11.67 12.83
C SER A 6 -0.32 -10.80 11.89
N PRO A 7 0.04 -9.52 11.67
CA PRO A 7 -0.62 -8.73 10.65
C PRO A 7 -0.48 -9.51 9.35
N LEU A 8 -1.59 -10.07 8.86
CA LEU A 8 -1.60 -11.00 7.74
C LEU A 8 -0.62 -10.46 6.68
N PRO A 9 0.43 -11.20 6.29
CA PRO A 9 1.31 -10.75 5.24
C PRO A 9 0.45 -10.68 4.00
N ILE A 10 0.02 -9.46 3.66
CA ILE A 10 -0.76 -9.21 2.45
C ILE A 10 0.14 -9.75 1.34
N ASP A 11 -0.34 -10.75 0.60
CA ASP A 11 0.39 -11.22 -0.56
C ASP A 11 0.43 -10.08 -1.57
N LEU A 12 1.64 -9.55 -1.81
CA LEU A 12 1.87 -8.43 -2.72
C LEU A 12 2.27 -8.89 -4.12
N SER A 13 2.33 -10.21 -4.35
CA SER A 13 2.57 -10.82 -5.65
C SER A 13 1.67 -10.27 -6.79
N PRO A 14 0.36 -9.97 -6.59
CA PRO A 14 -0.44 -9.35 -7.65
C PRO A 14 -0.13 -7.87 -7.89
N TYR A 15 0.65 -7.24 -7.00
CA TYR A 15 0.98 -5.82 -7.04
C TYR A 15 2.45 -5.56 -7.38
N LEU A 16 3.22 -6.56 -7.81
CA LEU A 16 4.61 -6.39 -8.20
C LEU A 16 4.75 -5.27 -9.23
N HIS A 17 5.75 -4.41 -9.04
CA HIS A 17 6.01 -3.21 -9.84
C HIS A 17 4.83 -2.22 -9.88
N ARG A 18 3.98 -2.23 -8.85
CA ARG A 18 2.88 -1.27 -8.70
C ARG A 18 3.04 -0.44 -7.45
N TRP A 19 2.46 0.75 -7.52
CA TRP A 19 2.20 1.56 -6.36
C TRP A 19 0.91 1.11 -5.72
N ILE A 20 0.94 0.85 -4.41
CA ILE A 20 -0.23 0.51 -3.62
C ILE A 20 -0.43 1.54 -2.51
N ALA A 21 -1.68 1.77 -2.17
CA ALA A 21 -2.07 2.61 -1.07
C ALA A 21 -2.68 1.73 0.03
N LEU A 22 -2.06 1.77 1.20
CA LEU A 22 -2.38 0.95 2.36
C LEU A 22 -3.10 1.80 3.41
N VAL A 23 -4.23 1.30 3.89
CA VAL A 23 -4.95 1.86 5.04
C VAL A 23 -5.12 0.76 6.07
N ARG A 24 -4.56 0.95 7.27
CA ARG A 24 -4.62 -0.04 8.37
C ARG A 24 -4.20 -1.45 7.95
N GLY A 25 -3.16 -1.56 7.13
CA GLY A 25 -2.67 -2.84 6.62
C GLY A 25 -3.59 -3.49 5.57
N ARG A 26 -4.35 -2.70 4.80
CA ARG A 26 -5.17 -3.19 3.68
C ARG A 26 -4.93 -2.34 2.44
N VAL A 27 -4.80 -3.00 1.29
CA VAL A 27 -4.70 -2.31 0.00
C VAL A 27 -6.07 -1.72 -0.34
N VAL A 28 -6.12 -0.40 -0.46
CA VAL A 28 -7.34 0.36 -0.81
C VAL A 28 -7.21 1.11 -2.14
N GLY A 29 -6.01 1.16 -2.71
CA GLY A 29 -5.73 1.78 -4.00
C GLY A 29 -4.49 1.19 -4.65
N VAL A 30 -4.48 1.16 -5.99
CA VAL A 30 -3.37 0.65 -6.80
C VAL A 30 -3.18 1.59 -7.99
N GLY A 31 -1.92 1.81 -8.39
CA GLY A 31 -1.56 2.68 -9.50
C GLY A 31 -0.23 2.31 -10.14
N LEU A 32 0.03 2.88 -11.31
CA LEU A 32 1.38 2.89 -11.91
C LEU A 32 2.27 3.97 -11.27
N THR A 33 1.68 4.92 -10.55
CA THR A 33 2.37 5.99 -9.82
C THR A 33 1.81 6.14 -8.41
N ALA A 34 2.60 6.77 -7.52
CA ALA A 34 2.19 7.07 -6.15
C ALA A 34 0.88 7.87 -6.10
N GLU A 35 0.77 8.92 -6.91
CA GLU A 35 -0.45 9.74 -7.01
C GLU A 35 -1.67 8.95 -7.48
N GLN A 36 -1.50 8.01 -8.41
CA GLN A 36 -2.62 7.18 -8.87
C GLN A 36 -3.12 6.27 -7.74
N ALA A 37 -2.20 5.65 -7.00
CA ALA A 37 -2.55 4.82 -5.85
C ALA A 37 -3.22 5.65 -4.74
N GLU A 38 -2.71 6.85 -4.47
CA GLU A 38 -3.28 7.78 -3.49
C GLU A 38 -4.69 8.23 -3.90
N ARG A 39 -4.87 8.63 -5.16
CA ARG A 39 -6.17 9.08 -5.67
C ARG A 39 -7.18 7.94 -5.65
N ALA A 40 -6.76 6.71 -5.95
CA ALA A 40 -7.60 5.52 -5.82
C ALA A 40 -8.02 5.29 -4.35
N ALA A 41 -7.08 5.40 -3.41
CA ALA A 41 -7.39 5.29 -1.99
C ALA A 41 -8.34 6.40 -1.51
N LYS A 42 -8.14 7.65 -1.93
CA LYS A 42 -9.03 8.77 -1.60
C LYS A 42 -10.46 8.56 -2.09
N ARG A 43 -10.66 7.85 -3.21
CA ARG A 43 -12.01 7.48 -3.69
C ARG A 43 -12.70 6.47 -2.77
N VAL A 44 -11.95 5.51 -2.22
CA VAL A 44 -12.49 4.43 -1.38
C VAL A 44 -12.60 4.85 0.09
N ARG A 45 -11.66 5.65 0.57
CA ARG A 45 -11.51 6.13 1.94
C ARG A 45 -11.08 7.61 1.95
N PRO A 46 -11.97 8.55 1.61
CA PRO A 46 -11.61 9.97 1.52
C PRO A 46 -11.15 10.60 2.83
N LYS A 47 -11.49 9.99 3.97
CA LYS A 47 -11.19 10.49 5.32
C LYS A 47 -9.98 9.83 5.99
N GLU A 48 -9.45 8.75 5.42
CA GLU A 48 -8.27 8.06 5.99
C GLU A 48 -7.00 8.44 5.24
N LYS A 49 -5.92 8.64 5.99
CA LYS A 49 -4.58 8.86 5.41
C LYS A 49 -4.04 7.52 4.95
N ALA A 50 -4.01 7.32 3.63
CA ALA A 50 -3.40 6.15 3.03
C ALA A 50 -1.87 6.29 2.98
N ARG A 51 -1.17 5.20 3.30
CA ARG A 51 0.29 5.09 3.15
C ARG A 51 0.59 4.51 1.78
N VAL A 52 1.29 5.26 0.95
CA VAL A 52 1.59 4.88 -0.43
C VAL A 52 2.97 4.25 -0.48
N VAL A 53 3.07 3.05 -1.04
CA VAL A 53 4.32 2.29 -1.14
C VAL A 53 4.45 1.68 -2.52
N PHE A 54 5.69 1.55 -2.99
CA PHE A 54 6.00 0.83 -4.22
C PHE A 54 6.35 -0.62 -3.89
N VAL A 55 5.73 -1.57 -4.59
CA VAL A 55 6.07 -2.99 -4.47
C VAL A 55 7.10 -3.33 -5.53
N ASP A 56 8.29 -3.76 -5.11
CA ASP A 56 9.33 -4.21 -6.02
C ASP A 56 9.03 -5.61 -6.60
N GLY A 57 9.88 -6.09 -7.51
CA GLY A 57 9.74 -7.42 -8.11
C GLY A 57 9.93 -8.60 -7.14
N ALA A 58 10.41 -8.35 -5.92
CA ALA A 58 10.54 -9.34 -4.85
C ALA A 58 9.40 -9.26 -3.83
N GLY A 59 8.38 -8.43 -4.06
CA GLY A 59 7.24 -8.23 -3.16
C GLY A 59 7.57 -7.38 -1.94
N ARG A 60 8.71 -6.66 -1.93
CA ARG A 60 9.10 -5.77 -0.85
C ARG A 60 8.50 -4.39 -1.09
N VAL A 61 8.07 -3.75 0.00
CA VAL A 61 7.54 -2.40 -0.03
C VAL A 61 8.66 -1.39 0.21
N ALA A 62 8.94 -0.56 -0.79
CA ALA A 62 9.69 0.66 -0.60
C ALA A 62 8.70 1.78 -0.26
N GLU A 63 8.83 2.33 0.94
CA GLU A 63 8.04 3.51 1.30
C GLU A 63 8.51 4.71 0.51
N ASP A 64 7.58 5.42 -0.10
CA ASP A 64 7.83 6.81 -0.44
C ASP A 64 7.62 7.60 0.86
N GLU A 65 8.68 7.70 1.66
CA GLU A 65 8.76 8.75 2.67
C GLU A 65 8.68 10.05 1.89
N GLY A 66 7.47 10.61 1.79
CA GLY A 66 7.22 11.90 1.18
C GLY A 66 8.11 12.95 1.82
N LYS A 67 9.32 13.11 1.27
CA LYS A 67 10.24 14.19 1.55
C LYS A 67 9.71 15.40 0.82
N THR A 68 8.69 16.02 1.37
CA THR A 68 8.32 17.40 1.05
C THR A 68 9.28 18.32 1.81
N PRO A 69 10.13 19.13 1.15
CA PRO A 69 10.69 20.32 1.78
C PRO A 69 9.60 21.39 2.01
#